data_AF-A0A2V7I5Z4-F1
#
_entry.id   AF-A0A2V7I5Z4-F1
#
_cell.length_a   1.000
_cell.length_b   1.000
_cell.length_c   1.000
_cell.angle_alpha   90.00
_cell.angle_beta   90.00
_cell.angle_gamma   90.00
#
_symmetry.space_group_name_H-M   'P 1'
#
loop_
_entity.id
_entity.type
_entity.pdbx_description
1 polymer ?
#
loop_
_entity_poly.entity_id
_entity_poly.type
_entity_poly.pdbx_seq_one_letter_code
_entity_poly.pdbx_strand_id
1 'polypeptide(L)' 'EVVDRAARGRDNLLPPILDAVRAHATLGEICDTLRRVFGVHQPSVVF' A
#
# COMPACT_ATOMS: atom_id res chain seq x y z
N GLU A 1 0.26 -9.88 4.66
CA GLU A 1 1.61 -9.42 5.07
C GLU A 1 2.75 -9.64 4.04
N VAL A 2 2.48 -9.62 2.73
CA VAL A 2 3.57 -9.47 1.73
C VAL A 2 3.65 -8.02 1.25
N VAL A 3 2.49 -7.37 1.09
CA VAL A 3 2.38 -5.95 0.71
C VAL A 3 3.06 -5.03 1.73
N ASP A 4 2.84 -5.24 3.04
CA ASP A 4 3.47 -4.43 4.11
C ASP A 4 5.00 -4.54 4.07
N ARG A 5 5.53 -5.76 3.96
CA ARG A 5 6.97 -6.00 3.88
C ARG A 5 7.59 -5.33 2.65
N ALA A 6 6.97 -5.50 1.49
CA ALA A 6 7.43 -4.87 0.24
C ALA A 6 7.38 -3.34 0.34
N ALA A 7 6.32 -2.79 0.97
CA ALA A 7 6.16 -1.36 1.19
C ALA A 7 7.19 -0.77 2.15
N ARG A 8 7.61 -1.49 3.19
CA ARG A 8 8.69 -1.04 4.09
C ARG A 8 10.08 -1.08 3.43
N GLY A 9 10.21 -1.87 2.37
CA GLY A 9 11.44 -2.03 1.60
C GLY A 9 11.50 -1.14 0.36
N ARG A 10 12.18 -1.65 -0.67
CA ARG A 10 12.25 -1.03 -2.01
C ARG A 10 11.83 -2.00 -3.11
N ASP A 11 11.14 -3.06 -2.74
CA ASP A 11 10.69 -4.08 -3.67
C ASP A 11 9.57 -3.54 -4.56
N ASN A 12 9.37 -4.16 -5.72
CA ASN A 12 8.24 -3.83 -6.57
C ASN A 12 6.92 -4.24 -5.88
N LEU A 13 5.99 -3.29 -5.73
CA LEU A 13 4.69 -3.51 -5.09
C LEU A 13 3.69 -4.26 -5.97
N LEU A 14 3.87 -4.29 -7.29
CA LEU A 14 2.88 -4.89 -8.20
C LEU A 14 2.66 -6.39 -7.94
N PRO A 15 3.70 -7.25 -7.86
CA PRO A 15 3.51 -8.68 -7.60
C PRO A 15 2.67 -8.98 -6.33
N PRO A 16 3.00 -8.44 -5.14
CA PRO A 16 2.20 -8.72 -3.94
C PRO A 16 0.81 -8.08 -3.95
N ILE A 17 0.60 -6.98 -4.69
CA ILE A 17 -0.74 -6.40 -4.89
C ILE A 17 -1.60 -7.34 -5.75
N LEU A 18 -1.05 -7.90 -6.82
CA LEU A 18 -1.78 -8.87 -7.67
C LEU A 18 -2.16 -10.12 -6.89
N ASP A 19 -1.28 -10.62 -6.02
CA ASP A 19 -1.58 -11.76 -5.16
C ASP A 19 -2.67 -11.43 -4.14
N ALA A 20 -2.67 -10.22 -3.57
CA ALA A 20 -3.73 -9.77 -2.68
C ALA A 20 -5.10 -9.68 -3.40
N VAL A 21 -5.12 -9.14 -4.63
CA VAL A 21 -6.34 -9.08 -5.44
C VAL A 21 -6.85 -10.48 -5.80
N ARG A 22 -5.95 -11.42 -6.14
CA ARG A 22 -6.30 -12.84 -6.38
C ARG A 22 -6.87 -13.52 -5.15
N ALA A 23 -6.43 -13.11 -3.96
CA ALA A 23 -6.97 -13.56 -2.67
C ALA A 23 -8.27 -12.84 -2.27
N HIS A 24 -8.89 -12.09 -3.20
CA HIS A 24 -10.10 -11.30 -2.97
C HIS A 24 -9.96 -10.19 -1.92
N ALA A 25 -8.73 -9.73 -1.66
CA ALA A 25 -8.54 -8.51 -0.87
C ALA A 25 -9.18 -7.32 -1.60
N THR A 26 -9.87 -6.50 -0.84
CA THR A 26 -10.49 -5.28 -1.33
C THR A 26 -9.44 -4.20 -1.55
N LEU A 27 -9.79 -3.22 -2.38
CA LEU A 27 -8.99 -2.00 -2.54
C LEU A 27 -8.77 -1.30 -1.19
N GLY A 28 -9.76 -1.30 -0.30
CA GLY A 28 -9.67 -0.71 1.03
C GLY A 28 -8.56 -1.35 1.86
N GLU A 29 -8.55 -2.67 1.98
CA GLU A 29 -7.57 -3.42 2.77
C GLU A 29 -6.12 -3.23 2.27
N ILE A 30 -5.94 -3.21 0.95
CA ILE A 30 -4.64 -2.97 0.32
C ILE A 30 -4.19 -1.53 0.61
N CYS A 31 -5.06 -0.54 0.36
CA CYS A 31 -4.76 0.87 0.61
C CYS A 31 -4.50 1.15 2.09
N ASP A 32 -5.26 0.56 3.02
CA ASP A 32 -5.04 0.73 4.46
C ASP A 32 -3.69 0.18 4.90
N THR A 33 -3.26 -0.93 4.32
CA THR A 33 -1.91 -1.47 4.55
C THR A 33 -0.84 -0.49 4.08
N LEU A 34 -0.99 0.08 2.88
CA LEU A 34 -0.04 1.06 2.35
C LEU A 34 -0.04 2.37 3.15
N ARG A 35 -1.22 2.85 3.60
CA ARG A 35 -1.36 4.05 4.43
C ARG A 35 -0.65 3.90 5.78
N ARG A 36 -0.60 2.70 6.37
CA ARG A 36 0.14 2.46 7.63
C ARG A 36 1.65 2.61 7.45
N VAL A 37 2.19 2.33 6.27
CA VAL A 37 3.63 2.40 6.00
C VAL A 37 4.05 3.77 5.47
N PHE A 38 3.31 4.29 4.50
CA PHE A 38 3.66 5.54 3.80
C PHE A 38 2.97 6.78 4.36
N GLY A 39 1.94 6.60 5.20
CA GLY A 39 1.04 7.68 5.58
C GLY A 39 0.06 8.04 4.47
N VAL A 40 -0.50 9.23 4.58
CA VAL A 40 -1.43 9.81 3.59
C VAL A 40 -0.83 11.11 3.10
N HIS A 41 -0.93 11.36 1.80
CA HIS A 41 -0.51 12.63 1.23
C HIS A 41 -1.25 13.80 1.91
N GLN A 42 -0.49 14.77 2.42
CA GLN A 42 -1.01 16.01 2.97
C GLN A 42 -0.70 17.14 1.98
N PRO A 43 -1.73 17.77 1.39
CA PRO A 43 -1.53 18.89 0.47
C PRO A 43 -0.74 20.01 1.15
N SER A 44 0.22 20.58 0.43
CA SER A 44 0.95 21.76 0.91
C SER A 44 0.05 22.98 0.77
N VAL A 45 -0.41 23.53 1.89
CA VAL A 45 -1.15 24.79 1.94
C VAL A 45 -0.15 25.92 2.20
N VAL A 46 0.50 26.40 1.13
CA VAL A 46 1.27 27.64 1.18
C VAL A 46 0.35 28.76 0.67
N PHE A 47 0.04 29.71 1.56
CA PHE A 47 -0.69 30.93 1.23
C PHE A 47 0.30 32.05 0.89
#